data_AF-N4XR04-F1
#
_entry.id   AF-N4XR04-F1
#
_cell.length_a   1.000
_cell.length_b   1.000
_cell.length_c   1.000
_cell.angle_alpha   90.00
_cell.angle_beta   90.00
_cell.angle_gamma   90.00
#
_symmetry.space_group_name_H-M   'P 1'
#
loop_
_entity.id
_entity.type
_entity.pdbx_description
1 polymer ?
#
loop_
_entity_poly.entity_id
_entity_poly.type
_entity_poly.pdbx_seq_one_letter_code
_entity_poly.pdbx_strand_id
1 'polypeptide(L)'
;MPPTDEDAALHAIAALDPPSPAQLSAQHAIAAILHNGEPFVDVHALFALYDALYFRNLLLSRVEVLWSSRLTLCAGICELSKDAQTGRWSRIRLKLSSPLLQYRPRSDTINTLLHEAIHAYFFITTSWTHSRADGGTGHGRGFQLLADALNNHGNYHITIYHSFHDEVDSYRTHVWKCNGPCQTQPPYFGLVKRSMNRAPGQSDPWWVKHQAECGGTYTKIQEPAPTKKQLQAMSTKERAGRQKNKLDNWITAGPAKQAQTNASTSDDPIHLSDDKPRPASSHTNKPKDAVVENLVSSPSRSTALDTGHKRPPSLQEHDSAMHKKLLIECPICNLTMAEADINQHLDVAHC
;
A
#
# COMPACT_ATOMS: atom_id res chain seq x y z
N MET A 1 -25.05 36.21 4.36
CA MET A 1 -23.76 35.51 4.57
C MET A 1 -23.86 34.15 3.91
N PRO A 2 -22.78 33.59 3.32
CA PRO A 2 -22.81 32.20 2.86
C PRO A 2 -23.11 31.27 4.05
N PRO A 3 -23.84 30.17 3.85
CA PRO A 3 -24.14 29.23 4.92
C PRO A 3 -22.85 28.62 5.45
N THR A 4 -22.80 28.37 6.76
CA THR A 4 -21.68 27.68 7.41
C THR A 4 -21.74 26.17 7.15
N ASP A 5 -20.68 25.44 7.49
CA ASP A 5 -20.69 23.97 7.43
C ASP A 5 -21.76 23.38 8.36
N GLU A 6 -22.01 24.02 9.52
CA GLU A 6 -23.07 23.62 10.45
C GLU A 6 -24.46 23.80 9.84
N ASP A 7 -24.74 24.96 9.21
CA ASP A 7 -26.00 25.20 8.52
C ASP A 7 -26.22 24.19 7.39
N ALA A 8 -25.17 23.92 6.61
CA ALA A 8 -25.20 22.96 5.52
C ALA A 8 -25.48 21.53 6.02
N ALA A 9 -24.85 21.13 7.13
CA ALA A 9 -25.07 19.84 7.78
C ALA A 9 -26.51 19.72 8.30
N LEU A 10 -27.01 20.72 9.02
CA LEU A 10 -28.39 20.72 9.53
C LEU A 10 -29.41 20.62 8.40
N HIS A 11 -29.20 21.31 7.27
CA HIS A 11 -30.07 21.18 6.11
C HIS A 11 -30.03 19.79 5.46
N ALA A 12 -28.87 19.13 5.42
CA ALA A 12 -28.76 17.76 4.91
C ALA A 12 -29.48 16.78 5.84
N ILE A 13 -29.28 16.91 7.15
CA ILE A 13 -29.88 16.05 8.17
C ILE A 13 -31.40 16.20 8.19
N ALA A 14 -31.90 17.43 8.17
CA ALA A 14 -33.35 17.70 8.17
C ALA A 14 -34.04 17.12 6.91
N ALA A 15 -33.31 16.93 5.81
CA ALA A 15 -33.86 16.33 4.59
C ALA A 15 -34.02 14.80 4.67
N LEU A 16 -33.58 14.15 5.76
CA LEU A 16 -33.70 12.70 5.94
C LEU A 16 -35.05 12.29 6.55
N ASP A 17 -35.79 13.22 7.18
CA ASP A 17 -37.07 12.92 7.82
C ASP A 17 -38.13 14.03 7.61
N PRO A 18 -39.21 13.78 6.86
CA PRO A 18 -39.49 12.54 6.13
C PRO A 18 -38.63 12.41 4.86
N PRO A 19 -38.16 11.20 4.49
CA PRO A 19 -37.38 11.01 3.29
C PRO A 19 -38.27 11.14 2.03
N SER A 20 -37.72 11.74 0.98
CA SER A 20 -38.37 11.79 -0.34
C SER A 20 -38.43 10.39 -1.00
N PRO A 21 -39.32 10.18 -1.98
CA PRO A 21 -39.37 8.92 -2.74
C PRO A 21 -38.03 8.57 -3.41
N ALA A 22 -37.27 9.57 -3.86
CA ALA A 22 -35.95 9.37 -4.44
C ALA A 22 -34.93 8.91 -3.39
N GLN A 23 -34.97 9.47 -2.18
CA GLN A 23 -34.12 9.05 -1.06
C GLN A 23 -34.45 7.62 -0.61
N LEU A 24 -35.74 7.27 -0.51
CA LEU A 24 -36.17 5.90 -0.19
C LEU A 24 -35.69 4.89 -1.24
N SER A 25 -35.83 5.21 -2.51
CA SER A 25 -35.32 4.38 -3.62
C SER A 25 -33.80 4.21 -3.53
N ALA A 26 -33.08 5.31 -3.30
CA ALA A 26 -31.63 5.29 -3.15
C ALA A 26 -31.20 4.45 -1.93
N GLN A 27 -31.90 4.56 -0.80
CA GLN A 27 -31.64 3.78 0.41
C GLN A 27 -31.80 2.28 0.15
N HIS A 28 -32.86 1.86 -0.53
CA HIS A 28 -33.04 0.45 -0.91
C HIS A 28 -31.94 -0.05 -1.86
N ALA A 29 -31.56 0.75 -2.86
CA ALA A 29 -30.48 0.39 -3.78
C ALA A 29 -29.12 0.30 -3.07
N ILE A 30 -28.84 1.21 -2.14
CA ILE A 30 -27.64 1.16 -1.30
C ILE A 30 -27.63 -0.12 -0.47
N ALA A 31 -28.73 -0.44 0.23
CA ALA A 31 -28.83 -1.66 1.02
C ALA A 31 -28.57 -2.91 0.17
N ALA A 32 -29.16 -2.99 -1.03
CA ALA A 32 -28.91 -4.09 -1.96
C ALA A 32 -27.43 -4.19 -2.35
N ILE A 33 -26.77 -3.05 -2.63
CA ILE A 33 -25.35 -3.02 -2.93
C ILE A 33 -24.54 -3.50 -1.71
N LEU A 34 -24.78 -2.95 -0.52
CA LEU A 34 -23.99 -3.26 0.69
C LEU A 34 -24.09 -4.72 1.13
N HIS A 35 -25.20 -5.40 0.83
CA HIS A 35 -25.47 -6.77 1.26
C HIS A 35 -25.43 -7.81 0.12
N ASN A 36 -24.87 -7.46 -1.05
CA ASN A 36 -24.80 -8.38 -2.19
C ASN A 36 -23.74 -9.49 -2.08
N GLY A 37 -22.92 -9.50 -1.02
CA GLY A 37 -21.85 -10.49 -0.84
C GLY A 37 -20.61 -10.27 -1.71
N GLU A 38 -20.58 -9.23 -2.55
CA GLU A 38 -19.43 -8.92 -3.39
C GLU A 38 -18.29 -8.28 -2.57
N PRO A 39 -17.03 -8.70 -2.79
CA PRO A 39 -15.88 -8.18 -2.05
C PRO A 39 -15.56 -6.72 -2.40
N PHE A 40 -15.94 -6.27 -3.60
CA PHE A 40 -15.69 -4.93 -4.10
C PHE A 40 -16.99 -4.17 -4.31
N VAL A 41 -16.89 -2.84 -4.30
CA VAL A 41 -18.03 -1.95 -4.55
C VAL A 41 -17.77 -1.08 -5.76
N ASP A 42 -18.79 -0.89 -6.59
CA ASP A 42 -18.79 0.16 -7.59
C ASP A 42 -18.99 1.51 -6.89
N VAL A 43 -17.88 2.22 -6.71
CA VAL A 43 -17.86 3.53 -6.04
C VAL A 43 -18.61 4.61 -6.83
N HIS A 44 -18.75 4.48 -8.14
CA HIS A 44 -19.48 5.46 -8.96
C HIS A 44 -20.98 5.29 -8.79
N ALA A 45 -21.46 4.05 -8.86
CA ALA A 45 -22.86 3.73 -8.59
C ALA A 45 -23.24 4.14 -7.16
N LEU A 46 -22.40 3.78 -6.19
CA LEU A 46 -22.65 4.11 -4.79
C LEU A 46 -22.63 5.62 -4.53
N PHE A 47 -21.70 6.35 -5.15
CA PHE A 47 -21.64 7.82 -5.03
C PHE A 47 -22.91 8.50 -5.54
N ALA A 48 -23.45 8.07 -6.69
CA ALA A 48 -24.69 8.63 -7.22
C ALA A 48 -25.88 8.42 -6.27
N LEU A 49 -25.96 7.24 -5.64
CA LEU A 49 -26.99 6.94 -4.66
C LEU A 49 -26.82 7.75 -3.36
N TYR A 50 -25.58 7.94 -2.90
CA TYR A 50 -25.31 8.79 -1.74
C TYR A 50 -25.59 10.26 -2.02
N ASP A 51 -25.35 10.76 -3.23
CA ASP A 51 -25.73 12.13 -3.60
C ASP A 51 -27.24 12.33 -3.46
N ALA A 52 -28.03 11.36 -3.94
CA ALA A 52 -29.48 11.38 -3.79
C ALA A 52 -29.93 11.25 -2.32
N LEU A 53 -29.35 10.33 -1.56
CA LEU A 53 -29.76 10.04 -0.19
C LEU A 53 -29.36 11.14 0.80
N TYR A 54 -28.08 11.51 0.80
CA TYR A 54 -27.46 12.34 1.85
C TYR A 54 -27.10 13.75 1.42
N PHE A 55 -26.82 13.98 0.14
CA PHE A 55 -26.22 15.24 -0.33
C PHE A 55 -27.13 16.06 -1.25
N ARG A 56 -28.43 15.77 -1.23
CA ARG A 56 -29.50 16.57 -1.87
C ARG A 56 -29.33 16.72 -3.40
N ASN A 57 -28.70 15.75 -4.05
CA ASN A 57 -28.37 15.79 -5.49
C ASN A 57 -27.52 17.00 -5.91
N LEU A 58 -26.65 17.50 -5.03
CA LEU A 58 -25.82 18.67 -5.30
C LEU A 58 -24.43 18.30 -5.84
N LEU A 59 -24.00 17.04 -5.73
CA LEU A 59 -22.62 16.66 -6.01
C LEU A 59 -22.38 16.26 -7.46
N LEU A 60 -23.26 15.47 -8.09
CA LEU A 60 -23.01 14.84 -9.39
C LEU A 60 -22.65 15.82 -10.52
N SER A 61 -23.13 17.06 -10.46
CA SER A 61 -22.84 18.08 -11.48
C SER A 61 -21.42 18.65 -11.42
N ARG A 62 -20.73 18.51 -10.29
CA ARG A 62 -19.43 19.18 -10.02
C ARG A 62 -18.34 18.24 -9.51
N VAL A 63 -18.71 17.04 -9.07
CA VAL A 63 -17.83 16.10 -8.40
C VAL A 63 -17.59 14.87 -9.27
N GLU A 64 -16.33 14.52 -9.44
CA GLU A 64 -15.87 13.32 -10.15
C GLU A 64 -15.19 12.38 -9.15
N VAL A 65 -15.61 11.12 -9.09
CA VAL A 65 -14.95 10.09 -8.27
C VAL A 65 -13.92 9.35 -9.14
N LEU A 66 -12.71 9.13 -8.61
CA LEU A 66 -11.60 8.51 -9.34
C LEU A 66 -10.81 7.55 -8.45
N TRP A 67 -10.37 6.43 -9.02
CA TRP A 67 -9.32 5.62 -8.41
C TRP A 67 -7.93 6.17 -8.74
N SER A 68 -7.04 6.22 -7.74
CA SER A 68 -5.67 6.69 -7.86
C SER A 68 -4.68 5.59 -7.49
N SER A 69 -3.85 5.20 -8.46
CA SER A 69 -2.73 4.26 -8.26
C SER A 69 -1.51 4.91 -7.58
N ARG A 70 -1.54 6.23 -7.36
CA ARG A 70 -0.41 7.01 -6.83
C ARG A 70 -0.68 7.63 -5.46
N LEU A 71 -1.93 7.63 -5.02
CA LEU A 71 -2.31 8.17 -3.72
C LEU A 71 -1.91 7.18 -2.63
N THR A 72 -0.86 7.50 -1.87
CA THR A 72 -0.27 6.60 -0.85
C THR A 72 -0.12 7.26 0.52
N LEU A 73 -0.55 8.52 0.65
CA LEU A 73 -0.45 9.28 1.91
C LEU A 73 -1.75 9.27 2.72
N CYS A 74 -2.87 8.93 2.09
CA CYS A 74 -4.19 8.82 2.69
C CYS A 74 -5.07 7.94 1.78
N ALA A 75 -6.12 7.35 2.32
CA ALA A 75 -7.02 6.49 1.55
C ALA A 75 -7.95 7.27 0.60
N GLY A 76 -8.22 8.53 0.89
CA GLY A 76 -9.07 9.42 0.12
C GLY A 76 -8.53 10.86 0.10
N ILE A 77 -8.83 11.61 -0.96
CA ILE A 77 -8.65 13.06 -0.97
C ILE A 77 -9.67 13.76 -1.87
N CYS A 78 -10.25 14.83 -1.35
CA CYS A 78 -11.08 15.79 -2.09
C CYS A 78 -10.22 16.93 -2.67
N GLU A 79 -9.88 16.82 -3.96
CA GLU A 79 -9.08 17.77 -4.73
C GLU A 79 -9.97 18.82 -5.42
N LEU A 80 -9.66 20.10 -5.21
CA LEU A 80 -10.36 21.22 -5.85
C LEU A 80 -9.60 21.66 -7.11
N SER A 81 -10.35 22.07 -8.13
CA SER A 81 -9.78 22.68 -9.34
C SER A 81 -10.47 24.00 -9.68
N LYS A 82 -9.65 24.95 -10.14
CA LYS A 82 -10.12 26.25 -10.62
C LYS A 82 -10.39 26.19 -12.11
N ASP A 83 -11.45 26.85 -12.52
CA ASP A 83 -11.70 27.16 -13.91
C ASP A 83 -10.61 28.10 -14.44
N ALA A 84 -10.04 27.76 -15.60
CA ALA A 84 -8.89 28.47 -16.15
C ALA A 84 -9.23 29.89 -16.63
N GLN A 85 -10.48 30.15 -17.01
CA GLN A 85 -10.91 31.44 -17.53
C GLN A 85 -11.30 32.41 -16.41
N THR A 86 -12.04 31.92 -15.43
CA THR A 86 -12.62 32.73 -14.34
C THR A 86 -11.76 32.73 -13.08
N GLY A 87 -10.81 31.80 -12.95
CA GLY A 87 -9.98 31.63 -11.75
C GLY A 87 -10.76 31.16 -10.51
N ARG A 88 -12.04 30.83 -10.65
CA ARG A 88 -12.93 30.39 -9.57
C ARG A 88 -12.90 28.87 -9.43
N TRP A 89 -13.09 28.38 -8.21
CA TRP A 89 -13.31 26.95 -7.99
C TRP A 89 -14.56 26.49 -8.75
N SER A 90 -14.42 25.40 -9.52
CA SER A 90 -15.47 24.96 -10.45
C SER A 90 -15.76 23.47 -10.38
N ARG A 91 -14.74 22.64 -10.13
CA ARG A 91 -14.88 21.17 -10.08
C ARG A 91 -14.12 20.58 -8.90
N ILE A 92 -14.62 19.45 -8.43
CA ILE A 92 -14.06 18.65 -7.33
C ILE A 92 -13.76 17.25 -7.86
N ARG A 93 -12.64 16.67 -7.42
CA ARG A 93 -12.29 15.27 -7.65
C ARG A 93 -12.11 14.55 -6.33
N LEU A 94 -12.89 13.49 -6.11
CA LEU A 94 -12.71 12.57 -5.00
C LEU A 94 -11.80 11.44 -5.47
N LYS A 95 -10.54 11.44 -5.04
CA LYS A 95 -9.58 10.41 -5.39
C LYS A 95 -9.50 9.38 -4.28
N LEU A 96 -9.82 8.12 -4.58
CA LEU A 96 -9.66 6.98 -3.69
C LEU A 96 -8.36 6.25 -3.99
N SER A 97 -7.63 5.86 -2.95
CA SER A 97 -6.34 5.17 -3.06
C SER A 97 -6.57 3.70 -3.39
N SER A 98 -6.22 3.27 -4.61
CA SER A 98 -6.17 1.84 -4.91
C SER A 98 -5.15 1.13 -4.00
N PRO A 99 -3.91 1.62 -3.82
CA PRO A 99 -2.92 0.95 -2.96
C PRO A 99 -3.39 0.70 -1.53
N LEU A 100 -4.11 1.64 -0.92
CA LEU A 100 -4.52 1.55 0.49
C LEU A 100 -5.87 0.83 0.69
N LEU A 101 -6.73 0.75 -0.34
CA LEU A 101 -8.09 0.22 -0.19
C LEU A 101 -8.31 -1.14 -0.86
N GLN A 102 -7.54 -1.51 -1.89
CA GLN A 102 -7.84 -2.69 -2.72
C GLN A 102 -7.79 -4.04 -2.00
N TYR A 103 -7.12 -4.11 -0.84
CA TYR A 103 -7.01 -5.32 -0.02
C TYR A 103 -7.64 -5.15 1.37
N ARG A 104 -8.48 -4.13 1.52
CA ARG A 104 -9.16 -3.83 2.78
C ARG A 104 -10.60 -4.33 2.75
N PRO A 105 -11.21 -4.51 3.93
CA PRO A 105 -12.65 -4.70 4.01
C PRO A 105 -13.37 -3.63 3.20
N ARG A 106 -14.41 -4.04 2.50
CA ARG A 106 -15.22 -3.16 1.65
C ARG A 106 -15.73 -1.91 2.38
N SER A 107 -16.01 -2.03 3.67
CA SER A 107 -16.40 -0.92 4.55
C SER A 107 -15.40 0.23 4.53
N ASP A 108 -14.10 -0.05 4.43
CA ASP A 108 -13.07 1.00 4.41
C ASP A 108 -13.20 1.88 3.17
N THR A 109 -13.51 1.29 2.02
CA THR A 109 -13.77 2.03 0.77
C THR A 109 -15.03 2.89 0.90
N ILE A 110 -16.10 2.33 1.47
CA ILE A 110 -17.38 3.02 1.64
C ILE A 110 -17.24 4.22 2.60
N ASN A 111 -16.63 3.99 3.76
CA ASN A 111 -16.41 5.03 4.77
C ASN A 111 -15.49 6.14 4.22
N THR A 112 -14.46 5.77 3.46
CA THR A 112 -13.58 6.75 2.80
C THR A 112 -14.34 7.57 1.76
N LEU A 113 -15.17 6.94 0.91
CA LEU A 113 -15.98 7.65 -0.08
C LEU A 113 -16.93 8.67 0.58
N LEU A 114 -17.64 8.26 1.63
CA LEU A 114 -18.55 9.14 2.37
C LEU A 114 -17.82 10.30 3.05
N HIS A 115 -16.67 10.03 3.67
CA HIS A 115 -15.81 11.06 4.26
C HIS A 115 -15.44 12.14 3.24
N GLU A 116 -14.94 11.75 2.06
CA GLU A 116 -14.57 12.70 1.02
C GLU A 116 -15.79 13.41 0.40
N ALA A 117 -16.94 12.73 0.33
CA ALA A 117 -18.19 13.31 -0.15
C ALA A 117 -18.75 14.39 0.78
N ILE A 118 -18.60 14.25 2.11
CA ILE A 118 -18.95 15.29 3.08
C ILE A 118 -18.14 16.57 2.82
N HIS A 119 -16.83 16.45 2.59
CA HIS A 119 -16.01 17.61 2.21
C HIS A 119 -16.51 18.27 0.92
N ALA A 120 -16.81 17.46 -0.11
CA ALA A 120 -17.32 17.99 -1.37
C ALA A 120 -18.66 18.73 -1.19
N TYR A 121 -19.56 18.18 -0.38
CA TYR A 121 -20.83 18.81 -0.04
C TYR A 121 -20.61 20.17 0.59
N PHE A 122 -19.75 20.29 1.61
CA PHE A 122 -19.47 21.58 2.21
C PHE A 122 -18.83 22.57 1.26
N PHE A 123 -17.83 22.17 0.46
CA PHE A 123 -17.27 23.08 -0.55
C PHE A 123 -18.32 23.67 -1.48
N ILE A 124 -19.32 22.87 -1.89
CA ILE A 124 -20.39 23.31 -2.77
C ILE A 124 -21.39 24.20 -2.02
N THR A 125 -21.83 23.81 -0.83
CA THR A 125 -22.89 24.51 -0.11
C THR A 125 -22.42 25.79 0.56
N THR A 126 -21.17 25.86 1.02
CA THR A 126 -20.63 27.02 1.74
C THR A 126 -19.90 28.00 0.82
N SER A 127 -20.17 27.95 -0.50
CA SER A 127 -19.51 28.84 -1.47
C SER A 127 -17.99 28.75 -1.43
N TRP A 128 -17.46 27.53 -1.30
CA TRP A 128 -16.02 27.22 -1.28
C TRP A 128 -15.25 27.81 -0.10
N THR A 129 -15.95 28.23 0.96
CA THR A 129 -15.32 28.73 2.19
C THR A 129 -15.08 27.63 3.22
N HIS A 130 -15.57 26.41 2.98
CA HIS A 130 -15.24 25.23 3.79
C HIS A 130 -13.72 25.18 4.00
N SER A 131 -13.32 25.47 5.23
CA SER A 131 -11.92 25.67 5.54
C SER A 131 -11.33 24.37 6.05
N ARG A 132 -10.15 24.04 5.54
CA ARG A 132 -9.30 23.00 6.14
C ARG A 132 -8.45 23.55 7.30
N ALA A 133 -8.72 24.75 7.81
CA ALA A 133 -8.07 25.39 8.96
C ALA A 133 -9.12 26.13 9.82
N ASP A 134 -9.16 26.13 11.15
CA ASP A 134 -8.15 25.92 12.19
C ASP A 134 -8.16 24.50 12.80
N GLY A 135 -6.97 23.97 13.06
CA GLY A 135 -6.74 22.56 13.43
C GLY A 135 -6.31 21.67 12.25
N GLY A 136 -6.41 22.17 11.02
CA GLY A 136 -5.72 21.61 9.84
C GLY A 136 -6.41 20.47 9.10
N THR A 137 -7.55 19.97 9.60
CA THR A 137 -8.16 18.73 9.08
C THR A 137 -9.42 18.96 8.24
N GLY A 138 -10.12 20.09 8.40
CA GLY A 138 -11.43 20.30 7.76
C GLY A 138 -12.57 19.51 8.41
N HIS A 139 -12.35 18.97 9.61
CA HIS A 139 -13.32 18.17 10.36
C HIS A 139 -13.95 18.95 11.54
N GLY A 140 -14.38 20.19 11.26
CA GLY A 140 -15.06 21.04 12.25
C GLY A 140 -16.42 20.48 12.71
N ARG A 141 -17.15 21.26 13.51
CA ARG A 141 -18.44 20.83 14.09
C ARG A 141 -19.46 20.41 13.03
N GLY A 142 -19.57 21.14 11.92
CA GLY A 142 -20.46 20.78 10.81
C GLY A 142 -20.14 19.40 10.22
N PHE A 143 -18.85 19.08 10.03
CA PHE A 143 -18.41 17.76 9.57
C PHE A 143 -18.78 16.66 10.56
N GLN A 144 -18.46 16.86 11.84
CA GLN A 144 -18.78 15.87 12.87
C GLN A 144 -20.28 15.61 12.95
N LEU A 145 -21.11 16.67 12.91
CA LEU A 145 -22.57 16.54 12.90
C LEU A 145 -23.08 15.70 11.72
N LEU A 146 -22.61 15.99 10.50
CA LEU A 146 -23.07 15.27 9.32
C LEU A 146 -22.53 13.82 9.30
N ALA A 147 -21.27 13.60 9.66
CA ALA A 147 -20.68 12.27 9.76
C ALA A 147 -21.43 11.40 10.78
N ASP A 148 -21.71 11.93 11.97
CA ASP A 148 -22.45 11.22 13.03
C ASP A 148 -23.88 10.88 12.57
N ALA A 149 -24.57 11.82 11.91
CA ALA A 149 -25.90 11.58 11.38
C ALA A 149 -25.91 10.46 10.31
N LEU A 150 -24.93 10.47 9.39
CA LEU A 150 -24.77 9.42 8.38
C LEU A 150 -24.43 8.07 9.02
N ASN A 151 -23.52 8.05 10.00
CA ASN A 151 -23.16 6.85 10.75
C ASN A 151 -24.40 6.23 11.42
N ASN A 152 -25.20 7.03 12.11
CA ASN A 152 -26.42 6.57 12.77
C ASN A 152 -27.51 6.14 11.79
N HIS A 153 -27.66 6.84 10.66
CA HIS A 153 -28.71 6.53 9.67
C HIS A 153 -28.39 5.28 8.84
N GLY A 154 -27.14 5.12 8.41
CA GLY A 154 -26.74 4.07 7.47
C GLY A 154 -25.84 2.98 8.04
N ASN A 155 -25.58 2.98 9.35
CA ASN A 155 -24.66 2.07 10.03
C ASN A 155 -23.23 2.09 9.43
N TYR A 156 -22.71 3.30 9.25
CA TYR A 156 -21.33 3.54 8.77
C TYR A 156 -20.36 3.82 9.92
N HIS A 157 -19.07 3.88 9.59
CA HIS A 157 -18.01 4.25 10.53
C HIS A 157 -17.11 5.34 9.92
N ILE A 158 -17.72 6.45 9.54
CA ILE A 158 -17.02 7.66 9.08
C ILE A 158 -16.36 8.30 10.30
N THR A 159 -15.05 8.51 10.24
CA THR A 159 -14.29 9.17 11.32
C THR A 159 -13.56 10.39 10.78
N ILE A 160 -13.09 11.24 11.71
CA ILE A 160 -12.25 12.41 11.41
C ILE A 160 -10.76 12.07 11.20
N TYR A 161 -10.39 10.81 11.44
CA TYR A 161 -9.01 10.32 11.34
C TYR A 161 -8.87 9.41 10.13
N HIS A 162 -7.77 9.52 9.40
CA HIS A 162 -7.42 8.51 8.41
C HIS A 162 -6.79 7.32 9.15
N SER A 163 -7.46 6.17 9.22
CA SER A 163 -7.03 4.99 9.99
C SER A 163 -5.87 4.18 9.37
N PHE A 164 -5.15 4.74 8.39
CA PHE A 164 -4.19 4.01 7.53
C PHE A 164 -2.72 4.33 7.84
N HIS A 165 -2.38 4.63 9.10
CA HIS A 165 -1.05 5.15 9.46
C HIS A 165 0.07 4.15 9.14
N ASP A 166 -0.11 2.88 9.51
CA ASP A 166 0.91 1.83 9.31
C ASP A 166 1.07 1.50 7.82
N GLU A 167 -0.03 1.41 7.08
CA GLU A 167 0.00 1.16 5.64
C GLU A 167 0.65 2.33 4.90
N VAL A 168 0.29 3.58 5.24
CA VAL A 168 0.92 4.78 4.68
C VAL A 168 2.42 4.79 4.97
N ASP A 169 2.83 4.40 6.18
CA ASP A 169 4.24 4.30 6.54
C ASP A 169 4.98 3.21 5.76
N SER A 170 4.32 2.08 5.45
CA SER A 170 4.89 1.02 4.60
C SER A 170 5.20 1.52 3.18
N TYR A 171 4.43 2.48 2.66
CA TYR A 171 4.70 3.10 1.36
C TYR A 171 5.84 4.11 1.38
N ARG A 172 6.29 4.60 2.56
CA ARG A 172 7.38 5.58 2.69
C ARG A 172 8.76 4.92 2.60
N THR A 173 8.99 4.23 1.50
CA THR A 173 10.17 3.39 1.25
C THR A 173 11.46 4.15 0.93
N HIS A 174 11.37 5.45 0.64
CA HIS A 174 12.54 6.29 0.44
C HIS A 174 12.87 7.03 1.74
N VAL A 175 14.04 6.76 2.30
CA VAL A 175 14.46 7.34 3.57
C VAL A 175 15.75 8.11 3.38
N TRP A 176 15.76 9.34 3.89
CA TRP A 176 16.93 10.20 3.98
C TRP A 176 17.26 10.48 5.44
N LYS A 177 18.55 10.63 5.73
CA LYS A 177 19.07 11.01 7.04
C LYS A 177 19.90 12.28 6.92
N CYS A 178 19.60 13.25 7.75
CA CYS A 178 20.38 14.47 7.90
C CYS A 178 21.70 14.14 8.60
N ASN A 179 22.79 14.78 8.20
CA ASN A 179 24.08 14.69 8.88
C ASN A 179 24.30 15.80 9.94
N GLY A 180 23.32 16.68 10.14
CA GLY A 180 23.39 17.79 11.09
C GLY A 180 22.91 17.46 12.52
N PRO A 181 22.85 18.46 13.41
CA PRO A 181 22.48 18.29 14.82
C PRO A 181 21.04 17.78 15.05
N CYS A 182 20.14 17.95 14.07
CA CYS A 182 18.75 17.49 14.19
C CYS A 182 18.61 15.95 14.31
N GLN A 183 19.68 15.18 14.09
CA GLN A 183 19.70 13.72 14.32
C GLN A 183 19.35 13.33 15.76
N THR A 184 19.63 14.18 16.72
CA THR A 184 19.36 13.93 18.15
C THR A 184 18.07 14.62 18.62
N GLN A 185 17.42 15.39 17.75
CA GLN A 185 16.30 16.24 18.10
C GLN A 185 14.97 15.55 17.77
N PRO A 186 14.05 15.45 18.74
CA PRO A 186 12.71 14.97 18.47
C PRO A 186 11.94 15.98 17.59
N PRO A 187 10.89 15.53 16.88
CA PRO A 187 10.39 14.16 16.84
C PRO A 187 11.02 13.31 15.71
N TYR A 188 11.76 13.92 14.79
CA TYR A 188 12.16 13.26 13.54
C TYR A 188 13.56 12.65 13.57
N PHE A 189 14.42 13.03 14.52
CA PHE A 189 15.78 12.49 14.67
C PHE A 189 16.58 12.49 13.36
N GLY A 190 16.44 13.60 12.61
CA GLY A 190 17.08 13.80 11.32
C GLY A 190 16.58 12.90 10.18
N LEU A 191 15.49 12.16 10.36
CA LEU A 191 14.93 11.29 9.32
C LEU A 191 13.83 12.00 8.52
N VAL A 192 13.85 11.76 7.21
CA VAL A 192 12.73 12.09 6.32
C VAL A 192 12.38 10.84 5.53
N LYS A 193 11.14 10.37 5.66
CA LYS A 193 10.60 9.22 4.92
C LYS A 193 9.57 9.71 3.90
N ARG A 194 9.66 9.24 2.65
CA ARG A 194 8.72 9.62 1.57
C ARG A 194 8.36 8.42 0.72
N SER A 195 7.16 8.45 0.13
CA SER A 195 6.73 7.45 -0.84
C SER A 195 7.30 7.65 -2.24
N MET A 196 7.82 8.85 -2.53
CA MET A 196 8.45 9.17 -3.81
C MET A 196 9.94 9.44 -3.62
N ASN A 197 10.74 9.09 -4.63
CA ASN A 197 12.18 9.38 -4.69
C ASN A 197 12.45 10.89 -4.93
N ARG A 198 12.07 11.73 -3.97
CA ARG A 198 12.28 13.18 -3.97
C ARG A 198 13.11 13.54 -2.75
N ALA A 199 14.37 13.93 -2.96
CA ALA A 199 15.21 14.37 -1.85
C ALA A 199 14.60 15.60 -1.13
N PRO A 200 14.81 15.74 0.19
CA PRO A 200 14.51 16.98 0.89
C PRO A 200 15.23 18.17 0.26
N GLY A 201 14.53 19.30 0.11
CA GLY A 201 15.10 20.49 -0.52
C GLY A 201 14.21 21.72 -0.43
N GLN A 202 14.60 22.79 -1.12
CA GLN A 202 13.99 24.13 -1.03
C GLN A 202 12.48 24.19 -1.32
N SER A 203 11.93 23.19 -2.01
CA SER A 203 10.48 23.10 -2.25
C SER A 203 9.69 22.64 -1.02
N ASP A 204 10.36 22.16 0.03
CA ASP A 204 9.70 21.75 1.26
C ASP A 204 9.44 22.96 2.17
N PRO A 205 8.22 23.15 2.70
CA PRO A 205 7.88 24.33 3.51
C PRO A 205 8.76 24.54 4.75
N TRP A 206 9.26 23.44 5.32
CA TRP A 206 10.13 23.45 6.50
C TRP A 206 11.62 23.62 6.17
N TRP A 207 12.00 23.63 4.88
CA TRP A 207 13.41 23.62 4.47
C TRP A 207 14.18 24.84 4.95
N VAL A 208 13.58 26.04 4.83
CA VAL A 208 14.20 27.30 5.27
C VAL A 208 14.52 27.25 6.77
N LYS A 209 13.57 26.77 7.58
CA LYS A 209 13.76 26.59 9.02
C LYS A 209 14.88 25.59 9.32
N HIS A 210 14.86 24.43 8.66
CA HIS A 210 15.92 23.43 8.82
C HIS A 210 17.30 23.97 8.44
N GLN A 211 17.39 24.76 7.37
CA GLN A 211 18.65 25.35 6.94
C GLN A 211 19.19 26.36 7.97
N ALA A 212 18.31 27.15 8.60
CA ALA A 212 18.70 28.11 9.63
C ALA A 212 19.09 27.45 10.97
N GLU A 213 18.34 26.43 11.40
CA GLU A 213 18.51 25.84 12.74
C GLU A 213 19.47 24.65 12.77
N CYS A 214 19.61 23.93 11.65
CA CYS A 214 20.43 22.71 11.56
C CYS A 214 21.58 22.87 10.56
N GLY A 215 21.30 23.37 9.35
CA GLY A 215 22.30 23.53 8.29
C GLY A 215 22.84 22.21 7.70
N GLY A 216 22.38 21.06 8.17
CA GLY A 216 22.80 19.75 7.68
C GLY A 216 22.30 19.42 6.27
N THR A 217 22.88 18.39 5.67
CA THR A 217 22.52 17.84 4.36
C THR A 217 21.88 16.46 4.53
N TYR A 218 20.89 16.15 3.69
CA TYR A 218 20.21 14.86 3.68
C TYR A 218 20.84 13.89 2.68
N THR A 219 21.24 12.72 3.15
CA THR A 219 21.71 11.61 2.31
C THR A 219 20.71 10.47 2.33
N LYS A 220 20.50 9.84 1.18
CA LYS A 220 19.55 8.72 1.04
C LYS A 220 20.15 7.48 1.70
N ILE A 221 19.41 6.86 2.62
CA ILE A 221 19.84 5.67 3.37
C ILE A 221 19.00 4.43 3.04
N GLN A 222 17.81 4.60 2.47
CA GLN A 222 16.95 3.48 2.05
C GLN A 222 16.23 3.81 0.75
N GLU A 223 16.11 2.79 -0.11
CA GLU A 223 15.28 2.83 -1.31
C GLU A 223 14.60 1.47 -1.55
N PRO A 224 13.43 1.45 -2.20
CA PRO A 224 12.75 0.21 -2.56
C PRO A 224 13.58 -0.60 -3.57
N ALA A 225 13.35 -1.91 -3.58
CA ALA A 225 13.99 -2.80 -4.54
C ALA A 225 13.64 -2.39 -5.98
N PRO A 226 14.60 -2.48 -6.93
CA PRO A 226 14.36 -2.12 -8.31
C PRO A 226 13.33 -3.06 -8.94
N THR A 227 12.41 -2.50 -9.73
CA THR A 227 11.41 -3.27 -10.48
C THR A 227 12.05 -4.16 -11.54
N LYS A 228 11.36 -5.22 -11.99
CA LYS A 228 11.85 -6.09 -13.09
C LYS A 228 12.24 -5.29 -14.35
N LYS A 229 11.47 -4.26 -14.70
CA LYS A 229 11.77 -3.37 -15.83
C LYS A 229 13.04 -2.55 -15.61
N GLN A 230 13.23 -2.00 -14.40
CA GLN A 230 14.47 -1.30 -14.05
C GLN A 230 15.68 -2.22 -14.05
N LEU A 231 15.54 -3.45 -13.52
CA LEU A 231 16.59 -4.46 -13.56
C LEU A 231 16.96 -4.86 -14.98
N GLN A 232 15.99 -4.93 -15.89
CA GLN A 232 16.20 -5.23 -17.31
C GLN A 232 16.89 -4.08 -18.06
N ALA A 233 16.61 -2.83 -17.68
CA ALA A 233 17.22 -1.63 -18.24
C ALA A 233 18.63 -1.32 -17.69
N MET A 234 19.02 -1.94 -16.55
CA MET A 234 20.35 -1.77 -15.95
C MET A 234 21.44 -2.50 -16.74
N SER A 235 22.64 -1.92 -16.74
CA SER A 235 23.85 -2.56 -17.27
C SER A 235 24.18 -3.84 -16.50
N THR A 236 24.84 -4.78 -17.17
CA THR A 236 25.36 -6.02 -16.56
C THR A 236 26.22 -5.74 -15.32
N LYS A 237 26.99 -4.64 -15.32
CA LYS A 237 27.83 -4.21 -14.18
C LYS A 237 26.99 -3.71 -13.00
N GLU A 238 25.92 -2.98 -13.27
CA GLU A 238 25.00 -2.48 -12.24
C GLU A 238 24.16 -3.61 -11.63
N ARG A 239 23.80 -4.61 -12.43
CA ARG A 239 23.11 -5.82 -11.97
C ARG A 239 24.01 -6.68 -11.09
N ALA A 240 25.28 -6.85 -11.46
CA ALA A 240 26.26 -7.59 -10.67
C ALA A 240 26.54 -6.95 -9.30
N GLY A 241 26.64 -5.61 -9.24
CA GLY A 241 26.85 -4.88 -7.98
C GLY A 241 25.67 -4.89 -7.01
N ARG A 242 24.50 -5.39 -7.44
CA ARG A 242 23.28 -5.50 -6.62
C ARG A 242 22.98 -6.92 -6.13
N GLN A 243 23.80 -7.92 -6.50
CA GLN A 243 23.69 -9.26 -5.93
C GLN A 243 24.19 -9.24 -4.49
N LYS A 244 23.28 -9.00 -3.53
CA LYS A 244 23.57 -9.27 -2.12
C LYS A 244 23.57 -10.77 -1.90
N ASN A 245 24.58 -11.27 -1.19
CA ASN A 245 24.65 -12.67 -0.79
C ASN A 245 23.44 -13.01 0.08
N LYS A 246 22.89 -14.22 -0.06
CA LYS A 246 21.71 -14.68 0.70
C LYS A 246 21.84 -14.55 2.22
N LEU A 247 23.06 -14.40 2.73
CA LEU A 247 23.38 -14.20 4.14
C LEU A 247 22.99 -12.81 4.68
N ASP A 248 23.02 -11.74 3.86
CA ASP A 248 22.73 -10.38 4.34
C ASP A 248 21.26 -10.19 4.75
N ASN A 249 20.35 -10.94 4.14
CA ASN A 249 18.93 -10.91 4.50
C ASN A 249 18.64 -11.56 5.85
N TRP A 250 19.48 -12.50 6.30
CA TRP A 250 19.33 -13.14 7.62
C TRP A 250 19.82 -12.20 8.74
N ILE A 251 20.97 -11.54 8.54
CA ILE A 251 21.57 -10.68 9.56
C ILE A 251 20.73 -9.41 9.83
N THR A 252 20.03 -8.90 8.80
CA THR A 252 19.22 -7.68 8.93
C THR A 252 17.83 -7.94 9.53
N ALA A 253 17.36 -9.19 9.53
CA ALA A 253 16.13 -9.63 10.18
C ALA A 253 16.49 -10.41 11.46
N GLY A 254 16.94 -9.70 12.49
CA GLY A 254 17.24 -10.32 13.78
C GLY A 254 15.97 -10.83 14.48
N PRO A 255 15.97 -12.03 15.11
CA PRO A 255 14.89 -12.45 15.99
C PRO A 255 14.99 -11.69 17.32
N ALA A 256 13.91 -11.01 17.69
CA ALA A 256 13.77 -10.44 19.02
C ALA A 256 13.40 -11.53 20.05
N LYS A 257 14.16 -11.56 21.15
CA LYS A 257 13.96 -12.24 22.44
C LYS A 257 14.24 -13.75 22.50
N GLN A 258 15.34 -14.11 23.19
CA GLN A 258 15.27 -14.62 24.56
C GLN A 258 16.65 -14.52 25.26
N ALA A 259 16.60 -14.34 26.57
CA ALA A 259 17.71 -13.97 27.43
C ALA A 259 18.41 -15.18 28.07
N GLN A 260 19.65 -14.91 28.53
CA GLN A 260 20.43 -15.59 29.58
C GLN A 260 21.02 -16.98 29.30
N THR A 261 22.35 -17.07 29.34
CA THR A 261 23.10 -17.74 30.43
C THR A 261 24.58 -17.29 30.44
N ASN A 262 25.14 -17.18 31.64
CA ASN A 262 26.53 -16.79 31.93
C ASN A 262 27.51 -17.96 31.69
N ALA A 263 28.73 -17.69 31.22
CA ALA A 263 30.01 -18.13 31.83
C ALA A 263 31.26 -17.83 30.96
N SER A 264 32.09 -16.93 31.49
CA SER A 264 33.56 -16.84 31.58
C SER A 264 34.57 -17.45 30.57
N THR A 265 35.50 -16.55 30.16
CA THR A 265 36.99 -16.67 30.00
C THR A 265 37.53 -17.55 28.87
N SER A 266 38.58 -17.21 28.11
CA SER A 266 39.76 -16.38 28.40
C SER A 266 40.31 -15.68 27.14
N ASP A 267 40.87 -14.49 27.31
CA ASP A 267 41.78 -13.83 26.38
C ASP A 267 43.13 -14.58 26.34
N ASP A 268 43.57 -14.98 25.14
CA ASP A 268 45.00 -15.06 24.80
C ASP A 268 45.18 -15.00 23.26
N PRO A 269 46.09 -14.15 22.74
CA PRO A 269 46.28 -13.99 21.30
C PRO A 269 47.31 -14.97 20.74
N ILE A 270 46.95 -15.73 19.71
CA ILE A 270 47.90 -16.55 18.95
C ILE A 270 48.57 -15.68 17.87
N HIS A 271 49.86 -15.43 18.09
CA HIS A 271 50.85 -14.90 17.17
C HIS A 271 51.27 -15.94 16.12
N LEU A 272 51.58 -15.49 14.89
CA LEU A 272 52.45 -16.06 13.81
C LEU A 272 51.85 -15.69 12.43
N SER A 273 52.57 -15.30 11.39
CA SER A 273 53.86 -14.64 11.14
C SER A 273 53.83 -14.33 9.62
N ASP A 274 54.37 -13.18 9.21
CA ASP A 274 54.48 -12.78 7.80
C ASP A 274 55.33 -13.76 7.00
N ASP A 275 54.88 -14.14 5.80
CA ASP A 275 55.77 -14.64 4.76
C ASP A 275 55.36 -14.13 3.37
N LYS A 276 56.38 -13.64 2.65
CA LYS A 276 56.33 -12.89 1.39
C LYS A 276 56.38 -13.86 0.18
N PRO A 277 55.82 -13.50 -1.00
CA PRO A 277 55.62 -14.46 -2.09
C PRO A 277 56.70 -14.44 -3.20
N ARG A 278 56.89 -15.60 -3.89
CA ARG A 278 57.18 -15.77 -5.36
C ARG A 278 57.60 -17.22 -5.71
N PRO A 279 57.69 -17.63 -7.00
CA PRO A 279 56.98 -17.18 -8.21
C PRO A 279 56.43 -18.32 -9.12
N ALA A 280 55.78 -17.87 -10.20
CA ALA A 280 55.16 -18.52 -11.35
C ALA A 280 55.81 -19.78 -11.97
N SER A 281 54.95 -20.64 -12.53
CA SER A 281 55.26 -21.40 -13.75
C SER A 281 54.20 -21.14 -14.82
N SER A 282 54.67 -20.69 -15.98
CA SER A 282 53.93 -20.55 -17.23
C SER A 282 53.57 -21.92 -17.80
N HIS A 283 52.39 -22.05 -18.43
CA HIS A 283 52.30 -22.81 -19.67
C HIS A 283 51.43 -22.07 -20.68
N THR A 284 52.09 -21.78 -21.80
CA THR A 284 51.63 -21.21 -23.05
C THR A 284 50.93 -22.28 -23.90
N ASN A 285 49.78 -21.98 -24.52
CA ASN A 285 49.66 -21.81 -25.98
C ASN A 285 48.20 -21.78 -26.44
N LYS A 286 47.91 -20.72 -27.19
CA LYS A 286 46.80 -20.48 -28.13
C LYS A 286 46.86 -21.48 -29.32
N PRO A 287 46.08 -21.27 -30.41
CA PRO A 287 44.62 -21.21 -30.57
C PRO A 287 44.18 -22.15 -31.72
N LYS A 288 42.91 -22.12 -32.13
CA LYS A 288 42.55 -22.16 -33.56
C LYS A 288 41.11 -21.65 -33.76
N ASP A 289 41.03 -20.62 -34.58
CA ASP A 289 39.86 -19.96 -35.13
C ASP A 289 39.15 -20.82 -36.20
N ALA A 290 38.01 -20.26 -36.64
CA ALA A 290 37.36 -20.37 -37.95
C ALA A 290 36.05 -21.21 -37.94
N VAL A 291 34.85 -20.62 -38.05
CA VAL A 291 34.23 -19.78 -39.12
C VAL A 291 33.25 -20.62 -39.96
N VAL A 292 31.96 -20.28 -39.78
CA VAL A 292 30.98 -19.96 -40.85
C VAL A 292 30.00 -21.05 -41.38
N GLU A 293 28.72 -20.73 -41.13
CA GLU A 293 27.54 -20.75 -42.01
C GLU A 293 26.96 -22.06 -42.60
N ASN A 294 25.68 -22.29 -42.24
CA ASN A 294 24.48 -21.91 -43.02
C ASN A 294 23.46 -23.01 -43.36
N LEU A 295 22.21 -22.54 -43.33
CA LEU A 295 21.09 -22.82 -44.22
C LEU A 295 20.19 -24.06 -43.97
N VAL A 296 19.10 -23.77 -43.25
CA VAL A 296 17.67 -23.86 -43.65
C VAL A 296 17.19 -25.15 -44.35
N SER A 297 16.22 -25.84 -43.71
CA SER A 297 14.85 -26.05 -44.23
C SER A 297 14.14 -27.20 -43.50
N SER A 298 13.01 -26.89 -42.85
CA SER A 298 11.89 -27.82 -42.63
C SER A 298 11.30 -28.27 -44.00
N PRO A 299 10.41 -29.29 -44.13
CA PRO A 299 9.10 -29.27 -43.45
C PRO A 299 8.40 -30.63 -43.18
N SER A 300 7.28 -30.51 -42.48
CA SER A 300 6.04 -31.32 -42.57
C SER A 300 6.06 -32.75 -42.01
N ARG A 301 5.30 -33.02 -40.93
CA ARG A 301 3.84 -33.39 -40.91
C ARG A 301 3.65 -34.77 -41.57
N SER A 302 3.19 -35.82 -40.91
CA SER A 302 1.82 -35.97 -40.41
C SER A 302 1.67 -37.29 -39.63
N THR A 303 0.90 -37.25 -38.53
CA THR A 303 -0.18 -38.17 -38.14
C THR A 303 -0.08 -39.67 -38.41
N ALA A 304 -0.22 -40.49 -37.37
CA ALA A 304 -1.42 -41.33 -37.18
C ALA A 304 -1.42 -42.00 -35.79
N LEU A 305 -2.59 -41.92 -35.15
CA LEU A 305 -3.01 -42.74 -34.01
C LEU A 305 -3.20 -44.20 -34.46
N ASP A 306 -2.95 -45.17 -33.59
CA ASP A 306 -4.01 -46.14 -33.23
C ASP A 306 -3.76 -46.79 -31.86
N THR A 307 -4.86 -47.29 -31.34
CA THR A 307 -5.31 -47.62 -30.00
C THR A 307 -5.14 -49.11 -29.68
N GLY A 308 -5.28 -49.50 -28.39
CA GLY A 308 -5.55 -50.92 -28.08
C GLY A 308 -5.17 -51.50 -26.70
N HIS A 309 -5.82 -51.02 -25.63
CA HIS A 309 -6.36 -51.78 -24.48
C HIS A 309 -5.92 -53.26 -24.14
N LYS A 310 -5.45 -53.53 -22.90
CA LYS A 310 -6.19 -54.16 -21.74
C LYS A 310 -5.30 -54.87 -20.66
N ARG A 311 -5.45 -54.40 -19.40
CA ARG A 311 -5.60 -55.08 -18.06
C ARG A 311 -4.43 -55.86 -17.35
N PRO A 312 -4.48 -55.96 -15.99
CA PRO A 312 -3.36 -56.02 -15.00
C PRO A 312 -3.23 -57.45 -14.39
N PRO A 313 -2.58 -57.79 -13.23
CA PRO A 313 -1.97 -57.01 -12.12
C PRO A 313 -0.60 -57.50 -11.57
N SER A 314 0.08 -56.70 -10.73
CA SER A 314 0.85 -57.24 -9.60
C SER A 314 1.09 -56.20 -8.50
N LEU A 315 1.04 -56.70 -7.27
CA LEU A 315 1.20 -56.01 -6.00
C LEU A 315 2.67 -55.64 -5.72
N GLN A 316 2.81 -54.64 -4.84
CA GLN A 316 3.94 -54.33 -3.96
C GLN A 316 5.26 -53.90 -4.62
N GLU A 317 5.59 -52.61 -4.43
CA GLU A 317 6.63 -52.26 -3.47
C GLU A 317 6.45 -50.81 -2.99
N HIS A 318 6.63 -50.64 -1.69
CA HIS A 318 6.25 -49.50 -0.88
C HIS A 318 7.49 -48.60 -0.75
N ASP A 319 7.57 -47.50 -1.50
CA ASP A 319 8.65 -46.52 -1.29
C ASP A 319 8.13 -45.37 -0.41
N SER A 320 8.28 -45.58 0.90
CA SER A 320 7.94 -44.60 1.93
C SER A 320 8.97 -43.47 1.96
N ALA A 321 8.79 -42.47 1.10
CA ALA A 321 9.41 -41.16 1.30
C ALA A 321 8.73 -40.48 2.51
N MET A 322 9.37 -40.58 3.68
CA MET A 322 8.99 -39.84 4.88
C MET A 322 9.07 -38.32 4.63
N HIS A 323 7.98 -37.74 4.13
CA HIS A 323 7.74 -36.31 4.29
C HIS A 323 7.46 -36.07 5.77
N LYS A 324 8.45 -35.53 6.49
CA LYS A 324 8.23 -34.98 7.84
C LYS A 324 7.10 -33.96 7.72
N LYS A 325 5.91 -34.30 8.22
CA LYS A 325 4.81 -33.35 8.33
C LYS A 325 5.27 -32.25 9.27
N LEU A 326 5.50 -31.07 8.73
CA LEU A 326 5.78 -29.87 9.52
C LEU A 326 4.53 -29.58 10.34
N LEU A 327 4.68 -29.67 11.67
CA LEU A 327 3.64 -29.32 12.62
C LEU A 327 3.88 -27.88 13.05
N ILE A 328 2.83 -27.08 13.01
CA ILE A 328 2.82 -25.67 13.44
C ILE A 328 1.69 -25.44 14.44
N GLU A 329 1.82 -24.42 15.26
CA GLU A 329 0.82 -24.04 16.25
C GLU A 329 -0.04 -22.90 15.73
N CYS A 330 -1.36 -23.03 15.91
CA CYS A 330 -2.27 -21.94 15.63
C CYS A 330 -1.97 -20.72 16.53
N PRO A 331 -1.76 -19.50 15.98
CA PRO A 331 -1.42 -18.33 16.79
C PRO A 331 -2.58 -17.79 17.64
N ILE A 332 -3.80 -18.31 17.47
CA ILE A 332 -5.00 -17.85 18.17
C ILE A 332 -5.35 -18.77 19.34
N CYS A 333 -5.28 -20.10 19.15
CA CYS A 333 -5.66 -21.07 20.18
C CYS A 333 -4.54 -22.05 20.58
N ASN A 334 -3.33 -21.90 20.04
CA ASN A 334 -2.15 -22.74 20.29
C ASN A 334 -2.35 -24.23 19.97
N LEU A 335 -3.35 -24.58 19.15
CA LEU A 335 -3.55 -25.95 18.71
C LEU A 335 -2.48 -26.34 17.68
N THR A 336 -1.74 -27.41 17.95
CA THR A 336 -0.73 -27.95 17.04
C THR A 336 -1.38 -28.76 15.92
N MET A 337 -1.07 -28.47 14.66
CA MET A 337 -1.59 -29.16 13.48
C MET A 337 -0.58 -29.17 12.33
N ALA A 338 -0.85 -29.94 11.28
CA ALA A 338 0.00 -29.91 10.10
C ALA A 338 -0.11 -28.57 9.38
N GLU A 339 1.00 -28.09 8.81
CA GLU A 339 1.06 -26.82 8.08
C GLU A 339 0.02 -26.73 6.96
N ALA A 340 -0.32 -27.85 6.31
CA ALA A 340 -1.35 -27.89 5.26
C ALA A 340 -2.76 -27.57 5.78
N ASP A 341 -3.03 -27.79 7.07
CA ASP A 341 -4.36 -27.72 7.66
C ASP A 341 -4.61 -26.37 8.38
N ILE A 342 -3.58 -25.51 8.52
CA ILE A 342 -3.66 -24.28 9.32
C ILE A 342 -4.69 -23.29 8.77
N ASN A 343 -4.75 -23.11 7.45
CA ASN A 343 -5.66 -22.14 6.83
C ASN A 343 -7.11 -22.60 7.02
N GLN A 344 -7.39 -23.89 6.79
CA GLN A 344 -8.73 -24.45 7.01
C GLN A 344 -9.15 -24.35 8.49
N HIS A 345 -8.23 -24.55 9.43
CA HIS A 345 -8.51 -24.33 10.84
C HIS A 345 -8.82 -22.86 11.16
N LEU A 346 -8.05 -21.91 10.61
CA LEU A 346 -8.29 -20.47 10.78
C LEU A 346 -9.67 -20.07 10.26
N ASP A 347 -10.06 -20.59 9.09
CA ASP A 347 -11.34 -20.28 8.44
C ASP A 347 -12.56 -20.87 9.16
N VAL A 348 -12.42 -22.02 9.85
CA VAL A 348 -13.55 -22.71 10.50
C VAL A 348 -13.67 -22.37 11.98
N ALA A 349 -12.54 -22.18 12.67
CA ALA A 349 -12.51 -21.98 14.11
C ALA A 349 -12.43 -20.51 14.55
N HIS A 350 -11.99 -19.60 13.66
CA HIS A 350 -11.69 -18.20 14.00
C HIS A 350 -12.23 -17.16 13.00
N CYS A 351 -13.03 -17.56 12.01
CA CYS A 351 -13.85 -16.70 11.15
C CYS A 351 -15.33 -16.96 11.43
#